data_AF-A0A7S1LXV8-F1
#
_entry.id   AF-A0A7S1LXV8-F1
#
_cell.length_a   1.000
_cell.length_b   1.000
_cell.length_c   1.000
_cell.angle_alpha   90.00
_cell.angle_beta   90.00
_cell.angle_gamma   90.00
#
_symmetry.space_group_name_H-M   'P 1'
#
loop_
_entity.id
_entity.type
_entity.pdbx_description
1 polymer ?
#
loop_
_entity_poly.entity_id
_entity_poly.type
_entity_poly.pdbx_seq_one_letter_code
_entity_poly.pdbx_strand_id
1 'polypeptide(L)'
;DGYGGKIHIPSVLISKKDGKRLIEAAESSQVIVELAWNLPTNHVVKMDLWMSSASRQSLRFLKDFSGKRRVLNEVVIFQPHYAVFSMESADPQVYNGLCIDESGKYCTADPDGTGPVLGKDVLMEDVRQLCIHQLTKVTRTDLDS
;
A
#
# COMPACT_ATOMS: atom_id res chain seq x y z
N ASP A 1 3.81 -18.44 -12.12
CA ASP A 1 3.94 -19.86 -11.77
C ASP A 1 5.37 -20.14 -11.26
N GLY A 2 5.64 -19.68 -10.03
CA GLY A 2 6.97 -19.76 -9.44
C GLY A 2 7.26 -21.13 -8.82
N TYR A 3 8.45 -21.66 -9.07
CA TYR A 3 9.02 -22.91 -8.53
C TYR A 3 9.13 -23.00 -6.99
N GLY A 4 8.49 -22.10 -6.24
CA GLY A 4 8.55 -22.06 -4.77
C GLY A 4 7.84 -23.23 -4.06
N GLY A 5 7.05 -24.02 -4.77
CA GLY A 5 6.28 -25.13 -4.17
C GLY A 5 7.08 -26.39 -3.82
N LYS A 6 8.37 -26.49 -4.17
CA LYS A 6 9.16 -27.73 -4.03
C LYS A 6 10.40 -27.63 -3.14
N ILE A 7 10.71 -26.46 -2.56
CA ILE A 7 11.89 -26.28 -1.72
C ILE A 7 11.44 -26.21 -0.26
N HIS A 8 11.80 -27.22 0.53
CA HIS A 8 11.46 -27.32 1.96
C HIS A 8 12.66 -27.04 2.88
N ILE A 9 13.85 -26.79 2.32
CA ILE A 9 15.09 -26.56 3.06
C ILE A 9 15.61 -25.15 2.73
N PRO A 10 16.02 -24.35 3.73
CA PRO A 10 16.65 -23.05 3.50
C PRO A 10 17.82 -23.17 2.52
N SER A 11 17.76 -22.44 1.41
CA SER A 11 18.78 -22.45 0.35
C SER A 11 19.27 -21.03 0.12
N VAL A 12 20.60 -20.84 0.10
CA VAL A 12 21.22 -19.53 -0.13
C VAL A 12 22.19 -19.59 -1.30
N LEU A 13 22.21 -18.54 -2.11
CA LEU A 13 23.26 -18.32 -3.09
C LEU A 13 24.32 -17.42 -2.43
N ILE A 14 25.58 -17.83 -2.52
CA ILE A 14 26.73 -17.07 -2.00
C ILE A 14 27.65 -16.66 -3.14
N SER A 15 28.52 -15.68 -2.88
CA SER A 15 29.50 -15.25 -3.87
C SER A 15 30.54 -16.35 -4.14
N LYS A 16 31.11 -16.38 -5.35
CA LYS A 16 32.20 -17.29 -5.71
C LYS A 16 33.39 -17.17 -4.74
N LYS A 17 33.68 -15.95 -4.26
CA LYS A 17 34.76 -15.67 -3.33
C LYS A 17 34.52 -16.34 -1.97
N ASP A 18 33.31 -16.21 -1.44
CA ASP A 18 32.96 -16.81 -0.14
C ASP A 18 32.85 -18.33 -0.24
N GLY A 19 32.32 -18.84 -1.36
CA GLY A 19 32.29 -20.28 -1.63
C GLY A 19 33.69 -20.92 -1.65
N LYS A 20 34.68 -20.26 -2.26
CA LYS A 20 36.07 -20.76 -2.28
C LYS A 20 36.65 -20.89 -0.86
N ARG A 21 36.39 -19.90 -0.01
CA ARG A 21 36.85 -19.91 1.40
C ARG A 21 36.23 -21.06 2.20
N LEU A 22 34.94 -21.34 1.99
CA LEU A 22 34.26 -22.45 2.66
C LEU A 22 34.81 -23.81 2.20
N ILE A 23 35.09 -23.98 0.91
CA ILE A 23 35.69 -25.20 0.36
C ILE A 23 37.08 -25.43 0.97
N GLU A 24 37.95 -24.42 0.94
CA GLU A 24 39.31 -24.52 1.50
C GLU A 24 39.31 -24.85 3.01
N ALA A 25 38.38 -24.26 3.77
CA ALA A 25 38.23 -24.55 5.20
C ALA A 25 37.74 -25.97 5.49
N ALA A 26 36.80 -26.48 4.68
CA ALA A 26 36.23 -27.82 4.81
C ALA A 26 37.21 -28.93 4.42
N GLU A 27 38.16 -28.66 3.52
CA GLU A 27 39.24 -29.60 3.19
C GLU A 27 40.23 -29.78 4.34
N SER A 28 40.37 -28.76 5.20
CA SER A 28 41.36 -28.74 6.28
C SER A 28 40.82 -29.26 7.62
N SER A 29 39.52 -29.07 7.89
CA SER A 29 38.91 -29.43 9.17
C SER A 29 37.39 -29.50 9.08
N GLN A 30 36.74 -30.02 10.11
CA GLN A 30 35.28 -29.95 10.23
C GLN A 30 34.84 -28.50 10.44
N VAL A 31 33.99 -28.01 9.54
CA VAL A 31 33.44 -26.65 9.58
C VAL A 31 31.96 -26.71 9.96
N ILE A 32 31.55 -25.90 10.94
CA ILE A 32 30.14 -25.66 11.27
C ILE A 32 29.73 -24.35 10.62
N VAL A 33 28.64 -24.38 9.85
CA VAL A 33 28.07 -23.19 9.20
C VAL A 33 26.73 -22.88 9.83
N GLU A 34 26.58 -21.66 10.33
CA GLU A 34 25.31 -21.13 10.84
C GLU A 34 24.70 -20.21 9.78
N LEU A 35 23.43 -20.47 9.44
CA LEU A 35 22.63 -19.59 8.58
C LEU A 35 21.67 -18.79 9.46
N ALA A 36 22.10 -17.59 9.87
CA ALA A 36 21.26 -16.66 10.62
C ALA A 36 20.50 -15.73 9.65
N TRP A 37 19.18 -15.85 9.63
CA TRP A 37 18.30 -14.95 8.88
C TRP A 37 18.04 -13.69 9.71
N ASN A 38 19.01 -12.78 9.74
CA ASN A 38 18.79 -11.43 10.28
C ASN A 38 18.06 -10.58 9.24
N LEU A 39 16.86 -11.01 8.83
CA LEU A 39 15.96 -10.12 8.12
C LEU A 39 15.57 -9.03 9.12
N PRO A 40 15.72 -7.73 8.81
CA PRO A 40 15.08 -6.71 9.61
C PRO A 40 13.58 -6.97 9.55
N THR A 41 13.05 -7.60 10.60
CA THR A 41 11.62 -7.83 10.74
C THR A 41 11.04 -6.48 11.10
N ASN A 42 10.62 -5.72 10.09
CA ASN A 42 9.71 -4.64 10.35
C ASN A 42 8.42 -5.31 10.82
N HIS A 43 8.15 -5.29 12.13
CA HIS A 43 6.96 -5.90 12.74
C HIS A 43 5.65 -5.25 12.29
N VAL A 44 5.73 -4.28 11.37
CA VAL A 44 4.64 -3.50 10.84
C VAL A 44 4.63 -3.60 9.32
N VAL A 45 3.51 -4.07 8.78
CA VAL A 45 3.26 -4.14 7.35
C VAL A 45 2.69 -2.81 6.88
N LYS A 46 3.25 -2.23 5.81
CA LYS A 46 2.61 -1.12 5.11
C LYS A 46 1.64 -1.68 4.07
N MET A 47 0.42 -1.19 4.09
CA MET A 47 -0.64 -1.54 3.15
C MET A 47 -1.12 -0.28 2.45
N ASP A 48 -0.72 -0.13 1.20
CA ASP A 48 -1.21 0.92 0.32
C ASP A 48 -2.47 0.45 -0.40
N LEU A 49 -3.51 1.30 -0.42
CA LEU A 49 -4.76 1.04 -1.14
C LEU A 49 -5.07 2.20 -2.08
N TRP A 50 -5.00 1.95 -3.38
CA TRP A 50 -5.51 2.87 -4.40
C TRP A 50 -7.01 2.66 -4.57
N MET A 51 -7.80 3.72 -4.38
CA MET A 51 -9.25 3.66 -4.37
C MET A 51 -9.90 4.96 -4.82
N SER A 52 -11.22 4.94 -4.92
CA SER A 52 -12.08 6.11 -5.06
C SER A 52 -13.33 5.89 -4.22
N SER A 53 -13.87 6.93 -3.60
CA SER A 53 -15.15 6.88 -2.89
C SER A 53 -16.33 6.55 -3.82
N ALA A 54 -16.20 6.79 -5.12
CA ALA A 54 -17.18 6.38 -6.13
C ALA A 54 -17.15 4.87 -6.44
N SER A 55 -16.06 4.17 -6.10
CA SER A 55 -15.92 2.75 -6.41
C SER A 55 -16.65 1.88 -5.39
N ARG A 56 -17.74 1.24 -5.83
CA ARG A 56 -18.48 0.26 -5.01
C ARG A 56 -17.58 -0.88 -4.52
N GLN A 57 -16.62 -1.32 -5.34
CA GLN A 57 -15.67 -2.37 -5.00
C GLN A 57 -14.74 -1.91 -3.87
N SER A 58 -14.24 -0.67 -3.94
CA SER A 58 -13.42 -0.07 -2.88
C SER A 58 -14.19 0.04 -1.57
N LEU A 59 -15.42 0.57 -1.61
CA LEU A 59 -16.27 0.68 -0.43
C LEU A 59 -16.61 -0.69 0.18
N ARG A 60 -16.88 -1.68 -0.66
CA ARG A 60 -17.11 -3.05 -0.20
C ARG A 60 -15.86 -3.63 0.47
N PHE A 61 -14.70 -3.46 -0.13
CA PHE A 61 -13.44 -3.89 0.46
C PHE A 61 -13.22 -3.23 1.82
N LEU A 62 -13.38 -1.90 1.94
CA LEU A 62 -13.23 -1.20 3.20
C LEU A 62 -14.18 -1.74 4.28
N LYS A 63 -15.44 -1.98 3.92
CA LYS A 63 -16.44 -2.57 4.81
C LYS A 63 -16.00 -3.95 5.30
N ASP A 64 -15.64 -4.84 4.39
CA ASP A 64 -15.28 -6.23 4.68
C ASP A 64 -13.91 -6.34 5.40
N PHE A 65 -13.01 -5.38 5.16
CA PHE A 65 -11.69 -5.30 5.79
C PHE A 65 -11.72 -4.64 7.17
N SER A 66 -12.71 -3.78 7.45
CA SER A 66 -12.79 -2.98 8.70
C SER A 66 -12.61 -3.82 9.99
N GLY A 67 -13.22 -5.00 10.06
CA GLY A 67 -13.07 -5.91 11.20
C GLY A 67 -11.63 -6.41 11.36
N LYS A 68 -10.97 -6.80 10.26
CA LYS A 68 -9.57 -7.23 10.27
C LYS A 68 -8.63 -6.06 10.60
N ARG A 69 -8.92 -4.87 10.06
CA ARG A 69 -8.15 -3.66 10.32
C ARG A 69 -8.10 -3.32 11.81
N ARG A 70 -9.20 -3.49 12.55
CA ARG A 70 -9.25 -3.28 14.00
C ARG A 70 -8.32 -4.24 14.75
N VAL A 71 -8.29 -5.51 14.36
CA VAL A 71 -7.40 -6.51 14.97
C VAL A 71 -5.93 -6.23 14.63
N LEU A 72 -5.67 -5.77 13.40
CA LEU A 72 -4.33 -5.51 12.88
C LEU A 72 -3.84 -4.07 13.16
N ASN A 73 -4.50 -3.32 14.06
CA ASN A 73 -4.34 -1.87 14.14
C ASN A 73 -2.88 -1.42 14.33
N GLU A 74 -2.15 -2.17 15.14
CA GLU A 74 -0.78 -1.92 15.60
C GLU A 74 0.30 -2.48 14.66
N VAL A 75 -0.03 -3.54 13.92
CA VAL A 75 0.91 -4.27 13.05
C VAL A 75 0.71 -3.95 11.57
N VAL A 76 -0.23 -3.07 11.22
CA VAL A 76 -0.46 -2.60 9.85
C VAL A 76 -0.56 -1.07 9.81
N ILE A 77 0.22 -0.45 8.94
CA ILE A 77 0.03 0.94 8.51
C ILE A 77 -0.82 0.90 7.24
N PHE A 78 -2.07 1.34 7.35
CA PHE A 78 -2.97 1.48 6.21
C PHE A 78 -2.81 2.88 5.60
N GLN A 79 -2.53 2.95 4.31
CA GLN A 79 -2.31 4.20 3.58
C GLN A 79 -3.26 4.25 2.36
N PRO A 80 -4.37 5.00 2.43
CA PRO A 80 -5.25 5.19 1.28
C PRO A 80 -4.65 6.20 0.30
N HIS A 81 -4.81 5.91 -1.00
CA HIS A 81 -4.45 6.78 -2.11
C HIS A 81 -5.69 6.95 -3.01
N TYR A 82 -6.13 8.19 -3.20
CA TYR A 82 -7.26 8.49 -4.06
C TYR A 82 -6.81 8.83 -5.47
N ALA A 83 -7.53 8.31 -6.47
CA ALA A 83 -7.24 8.58 -7.87
C ALA A 83 -7.66 10.02 -8.23
N VAL A 84 -6.68 10.89 -8.41
CA VAL A 84 -6.87 12.30 -8.80
C VAL A 84 -6.04 12.58 -10.04
N PHE A 85 -6.59 13.35 -10.97
CA PHE A 85 -5.87 13.83 -12.16
C PHE A 85 -6.00 15.34 -12.30
N SER A 86 -5.15 15.91 -13.14
CA SER A 86 -5.16 17.33 -13.49
C SER A 86 -5.50 17.55 -14.96
N MET A 87 -6.00 18.74 -15.27
CA MET A 87 -6.36 19.22 -16.60
C MET A 87 -5.80 20.62 -16.83
N GLU A 88 -5.61 21.03 -18.09
CA GLU A 88 -5.10 22.37 -18.42
C GLU A 88 -6.09 23.50 -18.09
N SER A 89 -7.39 23.20 -18.18
CA SER A 89 -8.47 24.09 -17.74
C SER A 89 -9.65 23.25 -17.27
N ALA A 90 -10.46 23.80 -16.37
CA ALA A 90 -11.62 23.10 -15.82
C ALA A 90 -12.86 23.99 -15.78
N ASP A 91 -13.20 24.63 -16.90
CA ASP A 91 -14.48 25.32 -17.03
C ASP A 91 -15.62 24.33 -16.72
N PRO A 92 -16.41 24.56 -15.66
CA PRO A 92 -17.49 23.66 -15.25
C PRO A 92 -18.53 23.44 -16.35
N GLN A 93 -18.70 24.39 -17.28
CA GLN A 93 -19.61 24.27 -18.43
C GLN A 93 -19.11 23.29 -19.49
N VAL A 94 -17.79 23.13 -19.60
CA VAL A 94 -17.16 22.27 -20.60
C VAL A 94 -16.92 20.86 -20.04
N TYR A 95 -16.57 20.77 -18.75
CA TYR A 95 -16.09 19.54 -18.13
C TYR A 95 -17.01 19.03 -17.02
N ASN A 96 -18.30 19.32 -17.09
CA ASN A 96 -19.35 18.77 -16.21
C ASN A 96 -18.99 18.76 -14.71
N GLY A 97 -18.30 19.79 -14.22
CA GLY A 97 -17.91 19.87 -12.81
C GLY A 97 -17.00 18.74 -12.30
N LEU A 98 -16.11 18.20 -13.14
CA LEU A 98 -15.14 17.16 -12.75
C LEU A 98 -14.12 17.62 -11.69
N CYS A 99 -13.89 18.92 -11.57
CA CYS A 99 -12.83 19.52 -10.75
C CYS A 99 -13.40 20.41 -9.64
N ILE A 100 -12.63 20.59 -8.55
CA ILE A 100 -13.06 21.43 -7.42
C ILE A 100 -13.08 22.93 -7.74
N ASP A 101 -12.24 23.35 -8.69
CA ASP A 101 -12.08 24.73 -9.12
C ASP A 101 -11.65 24.78 -10.60
N GLU A 102 -11.66 25.98 -11.16
CA GLU A 102 -11.35 26.24 -12.58
C GLU A 102 -9.86 26.05 -12.91
N SER A 103 -8.98 25.90 -11.90
CA SER A 103 -7.54 25.67 -12.13
C SER A 103 -7.26 24.30 -12.75
N GLY A 104 -8.20 23.37 -12.66
CA GLY A 104 -8.07 22.01 -13.17
C GLY A 104 -7.00 21.18 -12.47
N LYS A 105 -6.46 21.64 -11.34
CA LYS A 105 -5.38 20.94 -10.66
C LYS A 105 -5.83 19.64 -9.99
N TYR A 106 -7.06 19.60 -9.49
CA TYR A 106 -7.62 18.47 -8.78
C TYR A 106 -9.00 18.11 -9.33
N CYS A 107 -9.04 17.00 -10.05
CA CYS A 107 -10.23 16.49 -10.72
C CYS A 107 -10.35 14.98 -10.50
N THR A 108 -11.57 14.47 -10.58
CA THR A 108 -11.85 13.03 -10.60
C THR A 108 -12.87 12.73 -11.68
N ALA A 109 -13.00 11.45 -12.05
CA ALA A 109 -13.98 11.02 -13.03
C ALA A 109 -15.40 11.18 -12.47
N ASP A 110 -16.34 11.51 -13.35
CA ASP A 110 -17.76 11.49 -13.06
C ASP A 110 -18.20 10.02 -12.84
N PRO A 111 -18.81 9.69 -11.69
CA PRO A 111 -19.11 8.31 -11.33
C PRO A 111 -20.39 7.76 -11.98
N ASP A 112 -21.33 8.62 -12.40
CA ASP A 112 -22.66 8.21 -12.85
C ASP A 112 -23.14 8.94 -14.13
N GLY A 113 -22.30 9.78 -14.72
CA GLY A 113 -22.46 10.38 -16.04
C GLY A 113 -23.50 11.50 -16.03
N THR A 114 -24.75 11.17 -16.36
CA THR A 114 -25.86 12.14 -16.31
C THR A 114 -26.59 12.11 -14.97
N GLY A 115 -26.02 11.43 -13.97
CA GLY A 115 -26.59 11.39 -12.64
C GLY A 115 -26.30 12.67 -11.85
N PRO A 116 -26.75 12.71 -10.58
CA PRO A 116 -26.63 13.90 -9.75
C PRO A 116 -25.25 14.09 -9.13
N VAL A 117 -24.35 13.10 -9.20
CA VAL A 117 -23.04 13.14 -8.51
C VAL A 117 -21.97 13.54 -9.51
N LEU A 118 -21.32 14.67 -9.28
CA LEU A 118 -20.26 15.17 -10.16
C LEU A 118 -18.88 14.71 -9.68
N GLY A 119 -17.87 14.81 -10.55
CA GLY A 119 -16.50 14.48 -10.16
C GLY A 119 -16.01 15.29 -8.95
N LYS A 120 -16.34 16.59 -8.86
CA LYS A 120 -16.01 17.39 -7.67
C LYS A 120 -16.62 16.83 -6.37
N ASP A 121 -17.79 16.20 -6.42
CA ASP A 121 -18.44 15.65 -5.23
C ASP A 121 -17.71 14.39 -4.75
N VAL A 122 -17.26 13.56 -5.70
CA VAL A 122 -16.38 12.40 -5.42
C VAL A 122 -15.06 12.87 -4.80
N LEU A 123 -14.44 13.90 -5.35
CA LEU A 123 -13.18 14.42 -4.84
C LEU A 123 -13.32 15.01 -3.43
N MET A 124 -14.42 15.73 -3.16
CA MET A 124 -14.71 16.25 -1.83
C MET A 124 -14.90 15.12 -0.81
N GLU A 125 -15.57 14.04 -1.21
CA GLU A 125 -15.72 12.85 -0.37
C GLU A 125 -14.38 12.11 -0.17
N ASP A 126 -13.56 11.97 -1.20
CA ASP A 126 -12.22 11.39 -1.13
C ASP A 126 -11.34 12.15 -0.11
N VAL A 127 -11.33 13.48 -0.19
CA VAL A 127 -10.61 14.36 0.74
C VAL A 127 -11.18 14.24 2.16
N ARG A 128 -12.51 14.16 2.32
CA ARG A 128 -13.15 13.97 3.63
C ARG A 128 -12.71 12.66 4.26
N GLN A 129 -12.71 11.56 3.51
CA GLN A 129 -12.26 10.25 3.99
C GLN A 129 -10.77 10.27 4.35
N LEU A 130 -9.92 10.91 3.52
CA LEU A 130 -8.50 11.09 3.81
C LEU A 130 -8.26 11.89 5.09
N CYS A 131 -9.03 12.96 5.31
CA CYS A 131 -8.99 13.77 6.53
C CYS A 131 -9.36 12.94 7.77
N ILE A 132 -10.46 12.18 7.72
CA ILE A 132 -10.85 11.28 8.82
C ILE A 132 -9.77 10.26 9.10
N HIS A 133 -9.19 9.65 8.07
CA HIS A 133 -8.08 8.71 8.24
C HIS A 133 -6.88 9.37 8.93
N GLN A 134 -6.49 10.57 8.50
CA GLN A 134 -5.36 11.29 9.08
C GLN A 134 -5.59 11.67 10.56
N LEU A 135 -6.83 12.01 10.93
CA LEU A 135 -7.19 12.36 12.31
C LEU A 135 -7.35 11.15 13.23
N THR A 136 -7.66 9.97 12.70
CA THR A 136 -8.01 8.78 13.49
C THR A 136 -6.99 7.65 13.41
N LYS A 137 -5.97 7.77 12.56
CA LYS A 137 -4.89 6.78 12.48
C LYS A 137 -4.12 6.73 13.81
N VAL A 138 -3.77 5.51 14.23
CA VAL A 138 -2.95 5.31 15.42
C VAL A 138 -1.51 5.76 15.13
N THR A 139 -0.99 6.63 15.99
CA THR A 139 0.41 7.08 15.98
C THR A 139 1.27 6.07 16.72
N ARG A 140 2.45 5.74 16.17
CA ARG A 140 3.29 4.62 16.61
C ARG A 140 3.97 4.79 17.97
N THR A 141 3.85 5.95 18.62
CA THR A 141 4.53 6.24 19.90
C THR A 141 4.18 5.24 21.01
N ASP A 142 3.09 4.49 20.88
CA ASP A 142 2.55 3.60 21.91
C ASP A 142 3.04 2.14 21.85
N LEU A 143 3.93 1.76 20.92
CA LEU A 143 4.35 0.35 20.72
C LEU A 143 5.84 0.06 20.93
N ASP A 144 6.65 1.11 21.10
CA ASP A 144 8.07 1.01 21.46
C ASP A 144 8.31 1.41 22.94
N SER A 145 7.24 1.46 23.77
CA SER A 145 7.27 1.76 25.21
C SER A 145 7.16 0.50 26.07
#